data_AF-A0A267EJW1-F1
#
_entry.id   AF-A0A267EJW1-F1
#
_cell.length_a   1.000
_cell.length_b   1.000
_cell.length_c   1.000
_cell.angle_alpha   90.00
_cell.angle_beta   90.00
_cell.angle_gamma   90.00
#
_symmetry.space_group_name_H-M   'P 1'
#
loop_
_entity.id
_entity.type
_entity.pdbx_description
1 polymer ?
#
loop_
_entity_poly.entity_id
_entity_poly.type
_entity_poly.pdbx_seq_one_letter_code
_entity_poly.pdbx_strand_id
1 'polypeptide(L)'
;MGPRCDTERNACFERQLTEQGRLPTGNQACNVDAGGECLPVIGTDLFVCQCKNGWLIDTGGRRAGSVEGRDPNCQLRHDPCMSLPCEVGDCVSSRGEAICQCPATHYGPKCQFRRGLWSVWGPWSSCDPDCGDRRERHRSRACLGLECLGHGFESDWCHGGGTDCGVPERLGPYRTDRWRTAMVLRQMLAALAIATAIGLGCLFTCQCFLSVALKCDRDLLDLAVRERAHTHQMLAYHRLSYKTVFKTD
;
A
#
# COMPACT_ATOMS: atom_id res chain seq x y z
N MET A 1 23.16 -19.72 -51.79
CA MET A 1 24.25 -19.55 -52.78
C MET A 1 25.28 -20.66 -52.66
N GLY A 2 26.01 -20.92 -53.76
CA GLY A 2 27.23 -21.73 -53.82
C GLY A 2 27.82 -21.60 -55.23
N PRO A 3 29.10 -21.95 -55.49
CA PRO A 3 29.70 -21.84 -56.82
C PRO A 3 28.99 -22.70 -57.90
N ARG A 4 28.05 -23.55 -57.49
CA ARG A 4 27.23 -24.42 -58.34
C ARG A 4 25.72 -24.21 -58.16
N CYS A 5 25.29 -23.16 -57.44
CA CYS A 5 23.87 -22.93 -57.08
C CYS A 5 23.23 -24.02 -56.21
N ASP A 6 24.02 -24.94 -55.64
CA ASP A 6 23.57 -26.08 -54.83
C ASP A 6 22.86 -25.70 -53.52
N THR A 7 23.16 -24.51 -53.00
CA THR A 7 22.56 -24.02 -51.75
C THR A 7 21.54 -22.95 -52.06
N GLU A 8 20.35 -23.09 -51.47
CA GLU A 8 19.33 -22.05 -51.49
C GLU A 8 19.83 -20.77 -50.78
N ARG A 9 19.28 -19.63 -51.17
CA ARG A 9 19.63 -18.34 -50.57
C ARG A 9 19.00 -18.19 -49.19
N ASN A 10 19.70 -17.53 -48.28
CA ASN A 10 19.21 -17.23 -46.95
C ASN A 10 19.39 -15.73 -46.62
N ALA A 11 18.29 -14.98 -46.65
CA ALA A 11 18.24 -13.55 -46.40
C ALA A 11 18.80 -13.11 -45.04
N CYS A 12 18.83 -14.00 -44.04
CA CYS A 12 19.40 -13.69 -42.72
C CYS A 12 20.93 -13.52 -42.77
N PHE A 13 21.61 -14.20 -43.70
CA PHE A 13 23.07 -14.14 -43.84
C PHE A 13 23.52 -13.32 -45.04
N GLU A 14 22.76 -13.32 -46.13
CA GLU A 14 23.13 -12.66 -47.39
C GLU A 14 21.90 -12.20 -48.16
N ARG A 15 21.97 -11.00 -48.73
CA ARG A 15 20.92 -10.42 -49.59
C ARG A 15 21.55 -9.89 -50.87
N GLN A 16 20.76 -9.81 -51.95
CA GLN A 16 21.22 -9.16 -53.17
C GLN A 16 21.55 -7.68 -52.92
N LEU A 17 22.65 -7.24 -53.53
CA LEU A 17 23.00 -5.83 -53.63
C LEU A 17 21.93 -5.14 -54.49
N THR A 18 21.26 -4.14 -53.93
CA THR A 18 20.51 -3.19 -54.74
C THR A 18 21.49 -2.24 -55.43
N GLU A 19 21.09 -1.60 -56.53
CA GLU A 19 21.95 -0.63 -57.24
C GLU A 19 22.42 0.55 -56.35
N GLN A 20 21.74 0.77 -55.22
CA GLN A 20 22.05 1.78 -54.20
C GLN A 20 22.99 1.30 -53.08
N GLY A 21 23.50 0.06 -53.14
CA GLY A 21 24.47 -0.48 -52.19
C GLY A 21 24.04 -1.77 -51.49
N ARG A 22 24.85 -2.18 -50.51
CA ARG A 22 24.67 -3.42 -49.73
C ARG A 22 23.57 -3.23 -48.69
N LEU A 23 22.42 -3.87 -48.92
CA LEU A 23 21.38 -4.00 -47.90
C LEU A 23 21.91 -4.77 -46.69
N PRO A 24 21.55 -4.38 -45.46
CA PRO A 24 21.91 -5.14 -44.27
C PRO A 24 21.29 -6.53 -44.34
N THR A 25 22.01 -7.51 -43.78
CA THR A 25 21.49 -8.88 -43.69
C THR A 25 20.30 -8.94 -42.73
N GLY A 26 19.43 -9.94 -42.87
CA GLY A 26 18.31 -10.11 -41.95
C GLY A 26 18.77 -10.22 -40.49
N ASN A 27 19.91 -10.86 -40.21
CA ASN A 27 20.45 -10.94 -38.84
C ASN A 27 20.82 -9.55 -38.28
N GLN A 28 21.37 -8.68 -39.12
CA GLN A 28 21.68 -7.30 -38.73
C GLN A 28 20.39 -6.52 -38.51
N ALA A 29 19.42 -6.62 -39.42
CA ALA A 29 18.14 -5.93 -39.29
C ALA A 29 17.36 -6.36 -38.04
N CYS A 30 17.30 -7.67 -37.78
CA CYS A 30 16.62 -8.26 -36.63
C CYS A 30 17.41 -8.16 -35.32
N ASN A 31 18.58 -7.52 -35.29
CA ASN A 31 19.38 -7.32 -34.08
C ASN A 31 19.61 -8.63 -33.29
N VAL A 32 20.06 -9.67 -34.00
CA VAL A 32 20.20 -11.02 -33.43
C VAL A 32 21.18 -11.05 -32.25
N ASP A 33 22.21 -10.20 -32.28
CA ASP A 33 23.18 -10.07 -31.18
C ASP A 33 22.54 -9.55 -29.87
N ALA A 34 21.46 -8.77 -29.97
CA ALA A 34 20.69 -8.31 -28.81
C ALA A 34 19.51 -9.23 -28.45
N GLY A 35 19.39 -10.37 -29.13
CA GLY A 35 18.43 -11.44 -28.87
C GLY A 35 17.21 -11.46 -29.78
N GLY A 36 17.15 -10.63 -30.83
CA GLY A 36 16.14 -10.81 -31.87
C GLY A 36 16.36 -12.09 -32.67
N GLU A 37 15.35 -12.53 -33.42
CA GLU A 37 15.42 -13.74 -34.23
C GLU A 37 15.05 -13.43 -35.68
N CYS A 38 15.86 -13.92 -36.62
CA CYS A 38 15.64 -13.76 -38.05
C CYS A 38 15.06 -15.04 -38.63
N LEU A 39 13.91 -14.93 -39.30
CA LEU A 39 13.25 -16.03 -40.00
C LEU A 39 13.32 -15.79 -41.51
N PRO A 40 14.17 -16.52 -42.24
CA PRO A 40 14.30 -16.34 -43.68
C PRO A 40 13.21 -17.08 -44.45
N VAL A 41 12.78 -16.50 -45.57
CA VAL A 41 12.05 -17.26 -46.61
C VAL A 41 13.10 -17.81 -47.56
N ILE A 42 13.43 -19.10 -47.39
CA ILE A 42 14.51 -19.76 -48.12
C ILE A 42 14.31 -19.63 -49.64
N GLY A 43 15.40 -19.35 -50.35
CA GLY A 43 15.39 -19.11 -51.80
C GLY A 43 15.06 -17.66 -52.21
N THR A 44 14.71 -16.79 -51.26
CA THR A 44 14.38 -15.38 -51.52
C THR A 44 15.28 -14.41 -50.73
N ASP A 45 15.15 -13.10 -50.98
CA ASP A 45 15.76 -12.04 -50.17
C ASP A 45 14.84 -11.52 -49.04
N LEU A 46 13.72 -12.21 -48.78
CA LEU A 46 12.73 -11.87 -47.77
C LEU A 46 13.03 -12.55 -46.43
N PHE A 47 12.74 -11.83 -45.34
CA PHE A 47 12.86 -12.33 -43.98
C PHE A 47 11.83 -11.63 -43.07
N VAL A 48 11.56 -12.24 -41.93
CA VAL A 48 10.73 -11.67 -40.87
C VAL A 48 11.55 -11.64 -39.58
N CYS A 49 11.44 -10.54 -38.83
CA CYS A 49 12.06 -10.45 -37.52
C CYS A 49 11.05 -10.80 -36.42
N GLN A 50 11.48 -11.66 -35.48
CA GLN A 50 10.83 -11.82 -34.19
C GLN A 50 11.66 -11.10 -33.13
N CYS A 51 11.18 -9.96 -32.65
CA CYS A 51 11.87 -9.19 -31.63
C CYS A 51 11.66 -9.80 -30.24
N LYS A 52 12.74 -9.96 -29.47
CA LYS A 52 12.71 -10.45 -28.08
C LYS A 52 13.38 -9.43 -27.17
N ASN A 53 13.45 -9.71 -25.86
CA ASN A 53 14.15 -8.89 -24.87
C ASN A 53 13.71 -7.41 -24.83
N GLY A 54 12.44 -7.14 -25.15
CA GLY A 54 11.91 -5.78 -25.20
C GLY A 54 12.34 -4.98 -26.41
N TRP A 55 12.83 -5.59 -27.49
CA TRP A 55 12.96 -4.92 -28.79
C TRP A 55 11.64 -4.94 -29.56
N LEU A 56 11.42 -3.93 -30.38
CA LEU A 56 10.24 -3.68 -31.19
C LEU A 56 10.65 -3.38 -32.63
N ILE A 57 9.71 -3.58 -33.54
CA ILE A 57 9.86 -3.22 -34.94
C ILE A 57 9.80 -1.70 -35.08
N ASP A 58 10.87 -1.09 -35.57
CA ASP A 58 10.87 0.34 -35.90
C ASP A 58 10.03 0.57 -37.16
N THR A 59 8.80 1.04 -36.94
CA THR A 59 7.86 1.46 -37.98
C THR A 59 8.03 2.94 -38.36
N GLY A 60 9.06 3.62 -37.86
CA GLY A 60 9.34 5.03 -38.17
C GLY A 60 8.27 5.99 -37.66
N GLY A 61 7.63 5.66 -36.52
CA GLY A 61 6.62 6.52 -35.88
C GLY A 61 5.22 6.47 -36.52
N ARG A 62 4.95 5.60 -37.49
CA ARG A 62 3.58 5.31 -37.95
C ARG A 62 3.01 4.13 -37.18
N ARG A 63 1.75 4.24 -36.73
CA ARG A 63 1.00 3.11 -36.13
C ARG A 63 1.17 1.87 -37.00
N ALA A 64 1.46 0.73 -36.36
CA ALA A 64 1.65 -0.56 -37.00
C ALA A 64 0.58 -0.77 -38.11
N GLY A 65 0.99 -0.65 -39.37
CA GLY A 65 0.05 -0.71 -40.50
C GLY A 65 0.48 -0.08 -41.83
N SER A 66 1.51 0.77 -41.91
CA SER A 66 1.95 1.29 -43.23
C SER A 66 3.15 0.51 -43.79
N VAL A 67 2.81 -0.54 -44.55
CA VAL A 67 3.70 -1.48 -45.25
C VAL A 67 4.13 -0.90 -46.58
N GLU A 68 4.93 0.17 -46.58
CA GLU A 68 5.62 0.59 -47.82
C GLU A 68 7.08 0.94 -47.50
N GLY A 69 7.99 0.02 -47.81
CA GLY A 69 9.38 0.33 -48.10
C GLY A 69 10.40 0.29 -46.97
N ARG A 70 10.08 -0.25 -45.77
CA ARG A 70 11.10 -0.48 -44.73
C ARG A 70 11.10 -1.95 -44.32
N ASP A 71 12.27 -2.59 -44.43
CA ASP A 71 12.47 -3.96 -43.99
C ASP A 71 12.08 -4.12 -42.50
N PRO A 72 11.47 -5.26 -42.10
CA PRO A 72 11.25 -5.56 -40.70
C PRO A 72 12.60 -5.56 -39.96
N ASN A 73 12.62 -5.00 -38.76
CA ASN A 73 13.83 -4.82 -37.98
C ASN A 73 13.49 -4.93 -36.47
N CYS A 74 14.49 -5.07 -35.60
CA CYS A 74 14.32 -5.06 -34.14
C CYS A 74 15.26 -4.05 -33.49
N GLN A 75 15.19 -2.81 -33.98
CA GLN A 75 16.12 -1.74 -33.63
C GLN A 75 15.54 -0.74 -32.64
N LEU A 76 14.23 -0.80 -32.36
CA LEU A 76 13.59 0.06 -31.37
C LEU A 76 13.51 -0.67 -30.04
N ARG A 77 13.98 -0.06 -28.95
CA ARG A 77 13.78 -0.61 -27.61
C ARG A 77 12.40 -0.20 -27.09
N HIS A 78 11.69 -1.12 -26.45
CA HIS A 78 10.44 -0.84 -25.76
C HIS A 78 10.73 0.11 -24.60
N ASP A 79 10.29 1.35 -24.76
CA ASP A 79 10.26 2.32 -23.68
C ASP A 79 8.93 2.15 -22.93
N PRO A 80 8.94 1.94 -21.60
CA PRO A 80 7.73 1.91 -20.79
C PRO A 80 6.80 3.11 -21.03
N CYS A 81 7.34 4.28 -21.38
CA CYS A 81 6.57 5.47 -21.73
C CYS A 81 5.69 5.31 -22.97
N MET A 82 5.99 4.36 -23.87
CA MET A 82 5.11 4.03 -25.00
C MET A 82 3.79 3.41 -24.55
N SER A 83 3.77 2.75 -23.39
CA SER A 83 2.58 2.11 -22.83
C SER A 83 1.77 3.02 -21.90
N LEU A 84 2.41 4.08 -21.39
CA LEU A 84 1.82 5.04 -20.47
C LEU A 84 1.87 6.46 -21.06
N PRO A 85 1.01 6.77 -22.05
CA PRO A 85 0.87 8.14 -22.52
C PRO A 85 0.26 9.00 -21.40
N CYS A 86 0.98 10.05 -21.00
CA CYS A 86 0.49 11.10 -20.11
C CYS A 86 -0.44 12.03 -20.89
N GLU A 87 -1.56 12.47 -20.29
CA GLU A 87 -2.46 13.46 -20.93
C GLU A 87 -1.78 14.83 -21.02
N VAL A 88 -1.08 15.21 -19.94
CA VAL A 88 -0.32 16.46 -19.83
C VAL A 88 0.95 16.20 -19.01
N GLY A 89 2.09 16.75 -19.44
CA GLY A 89 3.37 16.62 -18.73
C GLY A 89 4.29 15.58 -19.37
N ASP A 90 5.39 15.30 -18.69
CA ASP A 90 6.47 14.48 -19.23
C ASP A 90 6.37 13.05 -18.70
N CYS A 91 6.51 12.07 -19.59
CA CYS A 91 6.70 10.68 -19.16
C CYS A 91 8.18 10.46 -18.87
N VAL A 92 8.47 9.97 -17.67
CA VAL A 92 9.81 9.56 -17.27
C VAL A 92 9.78 8.08 -16.90
N SER A 93 10.76 7.33 -17.40
CA SER A 93 10.91 5.91 -17.09
C SER A 93 12.23 5.63 -16.38
N SER A 94 12.20 4.77 -15.37
CA SER A 94 13.37 4.31 -14.62
C SER A 94 13.24 2.82 -14.35
N ARG A 95 14.28 2.05 -14.71
CA ARG A 95 14.36 0.59 -14.49
C ARG A 95 13.14 -0.22 -14.99
N GLY A 96 12.46 0.25 -16.03
CA GLY A 96 11.29 -0.43 -16.61
C GLY A 96 9.95 0.05 -16.09
N GLU A 97 9.92 0.96 -15.11
CA GLU A 97 8.70 1.59 -14.62
C GLU A 97 8.58 3.01 -15.17
N ALA A 98 7.42 3.35 -15.74
CA ALA A 98 7.12 4.69 -16.24
C ALA A 98 6.13 5.39 -15.31
N ILE A 99 6.36 6.68 -15.09
CA ILE A 99 5.45 7.56 -14.36
C ILE A 99 5.29 8.88 -15.12
N CYS A 100 4.13 9.51 -14.94
CA CYS A 100 3.87 10.84 -15.47
C CYS A 100 4.29 11.90 -14.45
N GLN A 101 5.23 12.76 -14.84
CA GLN A 101 5.61 13.93 -14.06
C GLN A 101 4.65 15.08 -14.39
N CYS A 102 3.65 15.25 -13.52
CA CYS A 102 2.60 16.24 -13.73
C CYS A 102 3.09 17.67 -13.46
N PRO A 103 2.66 18.66 -14.28
CA PRO A 103 2.85 20.06 -13.93
C PRO A 103 2.03 20.42 -12.69
N ALA A 104 2.37 21.54 -12.04
CA ALA A 104 1.69 22.02 -10.82
C ALA A 104 0.18 22.29 -10.98
N THR A 105 -0.35 22.30 -12.21
CA THR A 105 -1.75 22.50 -12.54
C THR A 105 -2.54 21.19 -12.71
N HIS A 106 -1.89 20.02 -12.67
CA HIS A 106 -2.54 18.73 -12.90
C HIS A 106 -2.11 17.66 -11.89
N TYR A 107 -2.91 16.60 -11.78
CA TYR A 107 -2.67 15.46 -10.90
C TYR A 107 -3.36 14.19 -11.41
N GLY A 108 -3.09 13.08 -10.72
CA GLY A 108 -3.54 11.75 -11.10
C GLY A 108 -2.45 10.94 -11.82
N PRO A 109 -2.66 9.63 -12.03
CA PRO A 109 -1.66 8.72 -12.59
C PRO A 109 -1.19 9.09 -14.01
N LYS A 110 -2.02 9.81 -14.78
CA LYS A 110 -1.70 10.30 -16.13
C LYS A 110 -1.80 11.82 -16.25
N CYS A 111 -1.83 12.52 -15.12
CA CYS A 111 -2.06 13.97 -15.06
C CYS A 111 -3.39 14.40 -15.70
N GLN A 112 -4.41 13.54 -15.62
CA GLN A 112 -5.69 13.73 -16.30
C GLN A 112 -6.61 14.73 -15.58
N PHE A 113 -6.35 15.04 -14.32
CA PHE A 113 -7.20 15.92 -13.52
C PHE A 113 -6.52 17.27 -13.35
N ARG A 114 -7.27 18.37 -13.54
CA ARG A 114 -6.79 19.71 -13.22
C ARG A 114 -6.87 19.96 -11.71
N ARG A 115 -5.78 20.49 -11.16
CA ARG A 115 -5.71 21.01 -9.80
C ARG A 115 -6.53 22.29 -9.68
N GLY A 116 -6.98 22.55 -8.45
CA GLY A 116 -7.62 23.81 -8.08
C GLY A 116 -6.60 24.95 -8.01
N LEU A 117 -7.13 26.17 -8.10
CA LEU A 117 -6.35 27.39 -7.88
C LEU A 117 -6.53 27.85 -6.44
N TRP A 118 -5.45 28.29 -5.81
CA TRP A 118 -5.55 28.97 -4.53
C TRP A 118 -6.23 30.33 -4.72
N SER A 119 -7.16 30.66 -3.83
CA SER A 119 -7.63 32.04 -3.69
C SER A 119 -6.47 32.95 -3.27
N VAL A 120 -6.68 34.26 -3.38
CA VAL A 120 -5.83 35.23 -2.69
C VAL A 120 -5.82 34.89 -1.20
N TRP A 121 -4.67 35.06 -0.55
CA TRP A 121 -4.57 34.96 0.90
C TRP A 121 -5.55 35.92 1.56
N GLY A 122 -6.26 35.42 2.57
CA GLY A 122 -6.99 36.29 3.49
C GLY A 122 -6.03 37.24 4.22
N PRO A 123 -6.57 38.32 4.82
CA PRO A 123 -5.77 39.17 5.68
C PRO A 123 -5.20 38.34 6.84
N TRP A 124 -4.04 38.75 7.34
CA TRP A 124 -3.53 38.24 8.60
C TRP A 124 -4.52 38.55 9.73
N SER A 125 -4.72 37.59 10.63
CA SER A 125 -5.44 37.81 11.89
C SER A 125 -4.72 38.86 12.74
N SER A 126 -5.43 39.41 13.72
CA SER A 126 -4.79 40.09 14.84
C SER A 126 -3.82 39.14 15.54
N CYS A 127 -2.82 39.73 16.21
CA CYS A 127 -1.88 39.00 17.05
C CYS A 127 -2.62 38.45 18.26
N ASP A 128 -2.54 37.16 18.50
CA ASP A 128 -3.09 36.52 19.70
C ASP A 128 -1.96 35.95 20.57
N PRO A 129 -1.93 36.28 21.88
CA PRO A 129 -2.67 37.36 22.54
C PRO A 129 -2.30 38.75 21.98
N ASP A 130 -3.10 39.78 22.23
CA ASP A 130 -2.80 41.14 21.74
C ASP A 130 -1.50 41.74 22.37
N CYS A 131 -1.11 41.24 23.55
CA CYS A 131 -0.02 41.75 24.38
C CYS A 131 1.08 40.70 24.64
N GLY A 132 2.28 41.14 25.03
CA GLY A 132 3.41 40.27 25.37
C GLY A 132 4.27 39.84 24.19
N ASP A 133 5.35 39.11 24.47
CA ASP A 133 6.41 38.85 23.50
C ASP A 133 6.14 37.65 22.58
N ARG A 134 5.25 36.74 22.97
CA ARG A 134 4.92 35.52 22.22
C ARG A 134 3.52 35.61 21.66
N ARG A 135 3.40 36.26 20.52
CA ARG A 135 2.12 36.49 19.86
C ARG A 135 2.17 35.96 18.45
N GLU A 136 1.14 35.22 18.07
CA GLU A 136 1.04 34.58 16.76
C GLU A 136 -0.13 35.20 15.99
N ARG A 137 0.05 35.31 14.68
CA ARG A 137 -1.01 35.64 13.74
C ARG A 137 -1.10 34.54 12.71
N HIS A 138 -2.29 34.36 12.16
CA HIS A 138 -2.53 33.37 11.12
C HIS A 138 -3.28 33.97 9.94
N ARG A 139 -3.11 33.39 8.77
CA ARG A 139 -3.94 33.67 7.60
C ARG A 139 -4.33 32.37 6.93
N SER A 140 -5.43 32.41 6.19
CA SER A 140 -5.93 31.27 5.43
C SER A 140 -6.29 31.67 4.01
N ARG A 141 -6.32 30.69 3.12
CA ARG A 141 -6.79 30.81 1.74
C ARG A 141 -7.64 29.60 1.38
N ALA A 142 -8.59 29.77 0.48
CA ALA A 142 -9.47 28.70 0.02
C ALA A 142 -8.90 28.05 -1.25
N CYS A 143 -9.09 26.73 -1.38
CA CYS A 143 -8.82 26.04 -2.63
C CYS A 143 -10.05 26.13 -3.54
N LEU A 144 -9.91 26.76 -4.70
CA LEU A 144 -10.94 26.83 -5.73
C LEU A 144 -10.77 25.63 -6.68
N GLY A 145 -11.38 24.49 -6.33
CA GLY A 145 -11.33 23.26 -7.11
C GLY A 145 -11.27 22.00 -6.23
N LEU A 146 -10.85 20.88 -6.83
CA LEU A 146 -10.86 19.57 -6.16
C LEU A 146 -9.57 19.26 -5.41
N GLU A 147 -8.43 19.88 -5.77
CA GLU A 147 -7.15 19.64 -5.09
C GLU A 147 -6.11 20.74 -5.40
N CYS A 148 -5.63 21.47 -4.37
CA CYS A 148 -4.60 22.50 -4.52
C CYS A 148 -3.26 22.04 -3.94
N LEU A 149 -2.15 22.36 -4.61
CA LEU A 149 -0.82 22.00 -4.13
C LEU A 149 -0.31 23.01 -3.08
N GLY A 150 0.14 22.52 -1.93
CA GLY A 150 0.61 23.33 -0.81
C GLY A 150 -0.41 23.49 0.32
N HIS A 151 -0.12 24.36 1.29
CA HIS A 151 -0.96 24.59 2.47
C HIS A 151 -1.96 25.74 2.27
N GLY A 152 -3.13 25.62 2.91
CA GLY A 152 -4.16 26.67 2.95
C GLY A 152 -4.11 27.55 4.20
N PHE A 153 -3.19 27.29 5.11
CA PHE A 153 -3.03 27.98 6.40
C PHE A 153 -1.56 28.30 6.63
N GLU A 154 -1.29 29.52 7.07
CA GLU A 154 0.05 30.01 7.37
C GLU A 154 0.01 30.76 8.70
N SER A 155 1.04 30.57 9.53
CA SER A 155 1.21 31.29 10.78
C SER A 155 2.56 31.98 10.87
N ASP A 156 2.59 33.08 11.61
CA ASP A 156 3.75 33.95 11.74
C ASP A 156 3.77 34.62 13.13
N TRP A 157 4.96 34.98 13.59
CA TRP A 157 5.15 35.65 14.87
C TRP A 157 4.99 37.16 14.72
N CYS A 158 4.29 37.79 15.66
CA CYS A 158 4.15 39.23 15.66
C CYS A 158 5.38 39.93 16.24
N HIS A 159 6.04 40.72 15.41
CA HIS A 159 7.18 41.54 15.83
C HIS A 159 6.72 42.83 16.52
N GLY A 160 6.98 42.93 17.83
CA GLY A 160 6.81 44.16 18.63
C GLY A 160 5.39 44.40 19.15
N GLY A 161 5.24 44.47 20.48
CA GLY A 161 3.98 44.88 21.14
C GLY A 161 3.98 44.68 22.65
N GLY A 162 3.77 45.80 23.35
CA GLY A 162 3.34 45.95 24.74
C GLY A 162 3.94 44.99 25.77
N THR A 163 4.97 45.44 26.49
CA THR A 163 5.56 44.78 27.67
C THR A 163 4.61 44.64 28.87
N ASP A 164 3.33 44.97 28.71
CA ASP A 164 2.36 44.91 29.79
C ASP A 164 1.05 44.31 29.29
N CYS A 165 0.95 42.98 29.39
CA CYS A 165 -0.35 42.35 29.47
C CYS A 165 -0.96 42.76 30.80
N GLY A 166 -1.73 43.85 30.80
CA GLY A 166 -2.41 44.35 31.99
C GLY A 166 -3.03 43.18 32.74
N VAL A 167 -2.40 42.82 33.85
CA VAL A 167 -2.94 41.80 34.75
C VAL A 167 -4.30 42.33 35.17
N PRO A 168 -5.41 41.58 35.06
CA PRO A 168 -6.65 42.00 35.67
C PRO A 168 -6.32 42.29 37.13
N GLU A 169 -6.49 43.56 37.52
CA GLU A 169 -6.24 44.02 38.87
C GLU A 169 -6.89 43.00 39.79
N ARG A 170 -6.06 42.35 40.62
CA ARG A 170 -6.48 41.25 41.47
C ARG A 170 -7.67 41.74 42.29
N LEU A 171 -8.89 41.36 41.89
CA LEU A 171 -10.00 41.24 42.81
C LEU A 171 -9.45 40.42 43.97
N GLY A 172 -9.49 41.02 45.16
CA GLY A 172 -8.71 40.63 46.32
C GLY A 172 -8.81 39.16 46.74
N PRO A 173 -8.05 38.75 47.76
CA PRO A 173 -7.92 37.36 48.16
C PRO A 173 -9.21 36.87 48.83
N TYR A 174 -10.24 36.53 48.05
CA TYR A 174 -11.45 35.90 48.58
C TYR A 174 -12.16 34.95 47.60
N ARG A 175 -11.47 34.40 46.60
CA ARG A 175 -12.09 33.39 45.72
C ARG A 175 -11.12 32.32 45.21
N THR A 176 -10.51 31.54 46.11
CA THR A 176 -9.78 30.30 45.74
C THR A 176 -10.27 29.04 46.45
N ASP A 177 -11.23 29.11 47.38
CA ASP A 177 -11.64 27.90 48.12
C ASP A 177 -12.67 27.02 47.41
N ARG A 178 -13.43 27.53 46.43
CA ARG A 178 -14.47 26.73 45.76
C ARG A 178 -13.90 25.74 44.74
N TRP A 179 -12.77 26.06 44.10
CA TRP A 179 -12.16 25.20 43.08
C TRP A 179 -11.24 24.14 43.69
N ARG A 180 -10.54 24.46 44.78
CA ARG A 180 -9.71 23.50 45.52
C ARG A 180 -10.56 22.41 46.15
N THR A 181 -11.67 22.77 46.79
CA THR A 181 -12.63 21.79 47.34
C THR A 181 -13.27 20.93 46.25
N ALA A 182 -13.64 21.52 45.10
CA ALA A 182 -14.19 20.77 43.97
C ALA A 182 -13.18 19.80 43.33
N MET A 183 -11.91 20.20 43.17
CA MET A 183 -10.87 19.33 42.64
C MET A 183 -10.54 18.18 43.60
N VAL A 184 -10.45 18.47 44.90
CA VAL A 184 -10.20 17.44 45.92
C VAL A 184 -11.37 16.47 46.00
N LEU A 185 -12.62 16.96 45.97
CA LEU A 185 -13.81 16.10 45.94
C LEU A 185 -13.84 15.22 44.68
N ARG A 186 -13.51 15.78 43.50
CA ARG A 186 -13.45 15.02 42.25
C ARG A 186 -12.35 13.95 42.28
N GLN A 187 -11.20 14.24 42.87
CA GLN A 187 -10.12 13.26 43.05
C GLN A 187 -10.53 12.15 44.03
N MET A 188 -11.19 12.48 45.14
CA MET A 188 -11.68 11.49 46.11
C MET A 188 -12.77 10.58 45.51
N LEU A 189 -13.70 11.14 44.73
CA LEU A 189 -14.72 10.35 44.03
C LEU A 189 -14.11 9.43 42.98
N ALA A 190 -13.09 9.89 42.24
CA ALA A 190 -12.37 9.06 41.29
C ALA A 190 -11.61 7.91 41.99
N ALA A 191 -10.95 8.19 43.10
CA ALA A 191 -10.25 7.16 43.89
C ALA A 191 -11.23 6.11 44.44
N LEU A 192 -12.40 6.53 44.92
CA LEU A 192 -13.45 5.61 45.38
C LEU A 192 -13.99 4.75 44.23
N ALA A 193 -14.23 5.34 43.05
CA ALA A 193 -14.67 4.59 41.87
C ALA A 193 -13.62 3.54 41.44
N ILE A 194 -12.34 3.90 41.44
CA ILE A 194 -11.25 2.95 41.13
C ILE A 194 -11.19 1.83 42.16
N ALA A 195 -11.27 2.15 43.46
CA ALA A 195 -11.24 1.14 44.53
C ALA A 195 -12.44 0.18 44.44
N THR A 196 -13.65 0.68 44.13
CA THR A 196 -14.82 -0.17 43.91
C THR A 196 -14.69 -1.06 42.68
N ALA A 197 -14.16 -0.55 41.57
CA ALA A 197 -13.92 -1.34 40.36
C ALA A 197 -12.89 -2.47 40.61
N ILE A 198 -11.80 -2.17 41.33
CA ILE A 198 -10.80 -3.18 41.72
C ILE A 198 -11.44 -4.22 42.65
N GLY A 199 -12.21 -3.79 43.65
CA GLY A 199 -12.90 -4.69 44.58
C GLY A 199 -13.89 -5.62 43.87
N LEU A 200 -14.72 -5.08 42.98
CA LEU A 200 -15.65 -5.88 42.17
C LEU A 200 -14.91 -6.83 41.21
N GLY A 201 -13.80 -6.40 40.62
CA GLY A 201 -12.93 -7.26 39.81
C GLY A 201 -12.37 -8.44 40.60
N CYS A 202 -11.87 -8.19 41.82
CA CYS A 202 -11.36 -9.25 42.71
C CYS A 202 -12.47 -10.21 43.18
N LEU A 203 -13.68 -9.71 43.43
CA LEU A 203 -14.82 -10.58 43.76
C LEU A 203 -15.22 -11.44 42.57
N PHE A 204 -15.23 -10.88 41.36
CA PHE A 204 -15.56 -11.62 40.14
C PHE A 204 -14.53 -12.71 39.85
N THR A 205 -13.23 -12.42 39.98
CA THR A 205 -12.19 -13.45 39.81
C THR A 205 -12.31 -14.53 40.88
N CYS A 206 -12.53 -14.17 42.16
CA CYS A 206 -12.75 -15.12 43.24
C CYS A 206 -13.97 -16.03 42.97
N GLN A 207 -15.08 -15.45 42.50
CA GLN A 207 -16.29 -16.20 42.17
C GLN A 207 -16.10 -17.13 40.97
N CYS A 208 -15.32 -16.72 39.97
CA CYS A 208 -14.90 -17.59 38.87
C CYS A 208 -14.03 -18.75 39.38
N PHE A 209 -13.06 -18.50 40.26
CA PHE A 209 -12.23 -19.56 40.84
C PHE A 209 -13.05 -20.54 41.68
N LEU A 210 -13.98 -20.07 42.52
CA LEU A 210 -14.90 -20.95 43.25
C LEU A 210 -15.78 -21.77 42.30
N SER A 211 -16.28 -21.16 41.23
CA SER A 211 -17.13 -21.86 40.26
C SER A 211 -16.35 -22.96 39.52
N VAL A 212 -15.09 -22.71 39.17
CA VAL A 212 -14.20 -23.72 38.58
C VAL A 212 -13.88 -24.81 39.60
N ALA A 213 -13.56 -24.46 40.85
CA ALA A 213 -13.26 -25.44 41.89
C ALA A 213 -14.46 -26.36 42.19
N LEU A 214 -15.67 -25.79 42.33
CA LEU A 214 -16.90 -26.55 42.53
C LEU A 214 -17.23 -27.44 41.33
N LYS A 215 -16.95 -26.98 40.11
CA LYS A 215 -17.15 -27.80 38.90
C LYS A 215 -16.15 -28.96 38.83
N CYS A 216 -14.89 -28.71 39.17
CA CYS A 216 -13.85 -29.72 39.22
C CYS A 216 -14.15 -30.80 40.26
N ASP A 217 -14.65 -30.40 41.45
CA ASP A 217 -15.05 -31.33 42.51
C ASP A 217 -16.23 -32.21 42.07
N ARG A 218 -17.20 -31.63 41.35
CA ARG A 218 -18.34 -32.36 40.79
C ARG A 218 -17.92 -33.37 39.71
N ASP A 219 -17.00 -32.99 38.83
CA ASP A 219 -16.47 -33.86 37.78
C ASP A 219 -15.64 -35.02 38.38
N LEU A 220 -14.89 -34.77 39.46
CA LEU A 220 -14.17 -35.78 40.24
C LEU A 220 -15.12 -36.77 40.92
N LEU A 221 -16.22 -36.29 41.50
CA LEU A 221 -17.28 -37.13 42.07
C LEU A 221 -17.94 -38.00 41.00
N ASP A 222 -18.25 -37.45 39.82
CA ASP A 222 -18.83 -38.22 38.71
C ASP A 222 -17.88 -39.30 38.18
N LEU A 223 -16.57 -39.02 38.13
CA LEU A 223 -15.55 -40.02 37.79
C LEU A 223 -15.48 -41.14 38.84
N ALA A 224 -15.50 -40.80 40.13
CA ALA A 224 -15.50 -41.79 41.21
C ALA A 224 -16.77 -42.66 41.21
N VAL A 225 -17.93 -42.08 40.88
CA VAL A 225 -19.20 -42.82 40.72
C VAL A 225 -19.13 -43.75 39.50
N ARG A 226 -18.56 -43.30 38.37
CA ARG A 226 -18.35 -44.15 37.19
C ARG A 226 -17.40 -45.31 37.45
N GLU A 227 -16.29 -45.10 38.15
CA GLU A 227 -15.38 -46.19 38.53
C GLU A 227 -16.06 -47.21 39.45
N ARG A 228 -16.88 -46.76 40.40
CA ARG A 228 -17.72 -47.67 41.21
C ARG A 228 -18.71 -48.45 40.34
N ALA A 229 -19.36 -47.80 39.36
CA ALA A 229 -20.29 -48.49 38.46
C ALA A 229 -19.58 -49.56 37.62
N HIS A 230 -18.40 -49.26 37.07
CA HIS A 230 -17.59 -50.21 36.29
C HIS A 230 -17.10 -51.40 37.13
N THR A 231 -16.65 -51.17 38.36
CA THR A 231 -16.24 -52.25 39.26
C THR A 231 -17.41 -53.16 39.66
N HIS A 232 -18.60 -52.60 39.89
CA HIS A 232 -19.82 -53.40 40.10
C HIS A 232 -20.21 -54.23 38.87
N GLN A 233 -20.08 -53.69 37.65
CA GLN A 233 -20.31 -54.43 36.39
C GLN A 233 -19.32 -55.58 36.21
N MET A 234 -18.03 -55.35 36.45
CA MET A 234 -16.99 -56.38 36.37
C MET A 234 -17.21 -57.53 37.36
N LEU A 235 -17.61 -57.22 38.61
CA LEU A 235 -17.94 -58.25 39.61
C LEU A 235 -19.19 -59.05 39.24
N ALA A 236 -20.20 -58.42 38.62
CA ALA A 236 -21.38 -59.11 38.10
C ALA A 236 -21.01 -60.05 36.94
N TYR A 237 -20.11 -59.62 36.04
CA TYR A 237 -19.61 -60.46 34.95
C TYR A 237 -18.81 -61.66 35.45
N HIS A 238 -17.95 -61.48 36.45
CA HIS A 238 -17.20 -62.58 37.07
C HIS A 238 -18.13 -63.59 37.78
N ARG A 239 -19.21 -63.13 38.44
CA ARG A 239 -20.21 -64.03 39.05
C ARG A 239 -21.00 -64.83 38.00
N LEU A 240 -21.28 -64.26 36.83
CA LEU A 240 -21.95 -64.97 35.74
C LEU A 240 -21.01 -66.02 35.11
N SER A 241 -19.75 -65.67 34.89
CA SER A 241 -18.74 -66.58 34.33
C SER A 241 -18.47 -67.81 35.22
N TYR A 242 -18.40 -67.63 36.55
CA TYR A 242 -18.28 -68.76 37.48
C TYR A 242 -19.51 -69.68 37.50
N LYS A 243 -20.71 -69.16 37.23
CA LYS A 243 -21.93 -70.00 37.15
C LYS A 243 -22.02 -70.80 35.85
N THR A 244 -21.38 -70.35 34.76
CA THR A 244 -21.38 -71.06 33.48
C THR A 244 -20.33 -72.16 33.38
N VAL A 245 -19.21 -72.07 34.12
CA VAL A 245 -18.16 -73.10 34.12
C VAL A 245 -18.54 -74.35 34.94
N PHE A 246 -19.43 -74.23 35.92
CA PHE A 246 -19.90 -75.37 36.75
C PHE A 246 -21.17 -76.06 36.23
N LYS A 247 -21.53 -75.88 34.94
CA LYS A 247 -22.75 -76.47 34.35
C LYS A 247 -22.51 -77.29 33.08
N THR A 248 -21.25 -77.63 32.81
CA THR A 248 -20.85 -78.58 31.76
C THR A 248 -19.99 -79.66 32.40
N ASP A 249 -20.65 -80.53 33.16
CA ASP A 249 -20.27 -81.92 33.44
C ASP A 249 -21.55 -82.76 33.23
#